data_AF-A0AAE1LJW0-F1
#
_entry.id   AF-A0AAE1LJW0-F1
#
_cell.length_a   1.000
_cell.length_b   1.000
_cell.length_c   1.000
_cell.angle_alpha   90.00
_cell.angle_beta   90.00
_cell.angle_gamma   90.00
#
_symmetry.space_group_name_H-M   'P 1'
#
loop_
_entity.id
_entity.type
_entity.pdbx_description
1 polymer ?
#
loop_
_entity_poly.entity_id
_entity_poly.type
_entity_poly.pdbx_seq_one_letter_code
_entity_poly.pdbx_strand_id
1 'polypeptide(L)'
;MPYPCQYCSVVPETIGSSIRHQRFHAKSQRTFTFFCPVLDCNFQSASYAGIDYHVSANHRDLRHVDPEATEQLFCNVDCNNCFFSTTSLVLLVKHLFSHLEVGCNVMCPIDGCSNSFQKKSAFRVHLPIYHKHWADEGYPKQSLKRIPVHDEQNLFSMDFEDNDPVEGNRTQFEGSNHSDDNENVEVFDDELFMATIGKFYLSLYAEKLLAQTTIQDICNSITYMTEVSHARMKVILTRALRDLEIPEGKIDRICYDVLQSDLLYTSHHKNSPGPSLTSHHLRKKIFKEKFGYFGPTEINLDEDDPNSEKKLQYIPVKKSLSVLLQDPSIQKEIEASFFQQQENGITVSDYQDGTLFQSENHPQSEIQLLLYQDSSTGPINVVRSPRDASTLSDLPATLQRCAISQRRFNVVRSPFRSERTLVY
;
A
#
# COMPACT_ATOMS: atom_id res chain seq x y z
N MET A 1 31.09 28.95 25.91
CA MET A 1 32.11 29.14 24.85
C MET A 1 31.64 28.40 23.60
N PRO A 2 31.87 28.92 22.37
CA PRO A 2 31.50 28.23 21.13
C PRO A 2 32.33 26.95 20.90
N TYR A 3 31.72 25.90 20.33
CA TYR A 3 32.34 24.59 20.12
C TYR A 3 32.46 24.23 18.62
N PRO A 4 33.31 24.94 17.84
CA PRO A 4 33.33 24.84 16.38
C PRO A 4 33.60 23.42 15.87
N CYS A 5 32.88 23.03 14.82
CA CYS A 5 33.14 21.77 14.13
C CYS A 5 34.45 21.87 13.34
N GLN A 6 35.30 20.83 13.41
CA GLN A 6 36.55 20.82 12.64
C GLN A 6 36.36 20.52 11.14
N TYR A 7 35.17 20.05 10.76
CA TYR A 7 34.86 19.61 9.40
C TYR A 7 34.02 20.62 8.59
N CYS A 8 33.39 21.59 9.25
CA CYS A 8 32.57 22.60 8.59
C CYS A 8 32.43 23.85 9.46
N SER A 9 31.83 24.91 8.90
CA SER A 9 31.67 26.20 9.58
C SER A 9 30.58 26.25 10.65
N VAL A 10 30.01 25.10 11.06
CA VAL A 10 28.97 25.05 12.09
C VAL A 10 29.60 25.21 13.48
N VAL A 11 29.03 26.09 14.30
CA VAL A 11 29.51 26.40 15.64
C VAL A 11 28.41 26.14 16.67
N PRO A 12 28.27 24.90 17.17
CA PRO A 12 27.25 24.58 18.16
C PRO A 12 27.52 25.22 19.52
N GLU A 13 26.44 25.53 20.24
CA GLU A 13 26.48 26.22 21.54
C GLU A 13 26.88 25.31 22.71
N THR A 14 26.75 23.98 22.54
CA THR A 14 27.07 22.99 23.58
C THR A 14 28.03 21.92 23.06
N ILE A 15 28.80 21.33 23.97
CA ILE A 15 29.68 20.19 23.65
C ILE A 15 28.84 19.04 23.06
N GLY A 16 27.68 18.74 23.67
CA GLY A 16 26.83 17.65 23.23
C GLY A 16 26.23 17.84 21.84
N SER A 17 25.87 19.08 21.46
CA SER A 17 25.43 19.37 20.09
C SER A 17 26.58 19.30 19.09
N SER A 18 27.80 19.69 19.47
CA SER A 18 28.99 19.55 18.61
C SER A 18 29.36 18.08 18.33
N ILE A 19 29.37 17.21 19.36
CA ILE A 19 29.64 15.78 19.16
C ILE A 19 28.52 15.11 18.34
N ARG A 20 27.25 15.47 18.58
CA ARG A 20 26.12 14.95 17.77
C ARG A 20 26.23 15.39 16.32
N HIS A 21 26.58 16.65 16.06
CA HIS A 21 26.80 17.16 14.71
C HIS A 21 27.90 16.37 13.97
N GLN A 22 28.99 15.97 14.65
CA GLN A 22 30.03 15.14 14.04
C GLN A 22 29.51 13.77 13.53
N ARG A 23 28.39 13.23 14.06
CA ARG A 23 27.77 12.00 13.52
C ARG A 23 27.28 12.17 12.08
N PHE A 24 26.96 13.40 11.66
CA PHE A 24 26.58 13.69 10.29
C PHE A 24 27.74 13.42 9.34
N HIS A 25 28.94 13.90 9.67
CA HIS A 25 30.15 13.66 8.89
C HIS A 25 30.60 12.20 8.96
N ALA A 26 30.35 11.51 10.08
CA ALA A 26 30.63 10.09 10.23
C ALA A 26 29.87 9.19 9.25
N LYS A 27 28.68 9.62 8.81
CA LYS A 27 27.88 8.86 7.82
C LYS A 27 28.41 9.02 6.40
N SER A 28 29.01 10.16 6.07
CA SER A 28 29.48 10.46 4.71
C SER A 28 30.92 10.01 4.44
N GLN A 29 31.68 9.61 5.48
CA GLN A 29 33.09 9.22 5.36
C GLN A 29 33.34 7.80 5.89
N ARG A 30 33.98 6.95 5.08
CA ARG A 30 34.29 5.55 5.45
C ARG A 30 35.29 5.43 6.62
N THR A 31 36.14 6.43 6.79
CA THR A 31 37.13 6.50 7.88
C THR A 31 36.97 7.85 8.57
N PHE A 32 35.99 7.93 9.47
CA PHE A 32 35.70 9.14 10.22
C PHE A 32 36.29 9.08 11.63
N THR A 33 36.82 10.21 12.10
CA THR A 33 37.39 10.35 13.43
C THR A 33 36.62 11.44 14.17
N PHE A 34 36.09 11.10 15.34
CA PHE A 34 35.46 12.08 16.22
C PHE A 34 36.51 12.86 16.99
N PHE A 35 36.38 14.18 17.04
CA PHE A 35 37.28 15.08 17.77
C PHE A 35 36.58 15.68 18.99
N CYS A 36 37.32 15.82 20.09
CA CYS A 36 36.82 16.59 21.23
C CYS A 36 36.68 18.06 20.83
N PRO A 37 35.50 18.68 20.99
CA PRO A 37 35.29 20.06 20.60
C PRO A 37 35.79 21.07 21.65
N VAL A 38 36.32 20.61 22.79
CA VAL A 38 36.86 21.45 23.86
C VAL A 38 38.22 22.00 23.44
N LEU A 39 38.38 23.32 23.54
CA LEU A 39 39.67 23.99 23.27
C LEU A 39 40.76 23.37 24.14
N ASP A 40 41.93 23.14 23.55
CA ASP A 40 43.10 22.50 24.16
C ASP A 40 42.95 21.00 24.52
N CYS A 41 41.87 20.35 24.09
CA CYS A 41 41.76 18.89 24.16
C CYS A 41 42.05 18.22 22.81
N ASN A 42 43.15 17.48 22.74
CA ASN A 42 43.58 16.76 21.52
C ASN A 42 43.03 15.32 21.42
N PHE A 43 42.02 14.97 22.21
CA PHE A 43 41.47 13.62 22.18
C PHE A 43 40.65 13.37 20.91
N GLN A 44 40.85 12.20 20.33
CA GLN A 44 40.14 11.72 19.15
C GLN A 44 39.71 10.27 19.32
N SER A 45 38.60 9.87 18.70
CA SER A 45 38.10 8.50 18.73
C SER A 45 37.56 8.06 17.38
N ALA A 46 37.77 6.79 17.03
CA ALA A 46 37.14 6.17 15.87
C ALA A 46 35.64 5.87 16.08
N SER A 47 35.11 6.04 17.29
CA SER A 47 33.72 5.72 17.62
C SER A 47 33.03 6.85 18.38
N TYR A 48 31.73 7.00 18.15
CA TYR A 48 30.89 7.95 18.88
C TYR A 48 30.88 7.66 20.38
N ALA A 49 30.80 6.39 20.77
CA ALA A 49 30.81 5.98 22.17
C ALA A 49 32.13 6.38 22.87
N GLY A 50 33.27 6.27 22.17
CA GLY A 50 34.56 6.65 22.71
C GLY A 50 34.69 8.15 22.97
N ILE A 51 34.16 9.00 22.09
CA ILE A 51 34.18 10.44 22.30
C ILE A 51 33.18 10.89 23.38
N ASP A 52 31.99 10.28 23.45
CA ASP A 52 30.99 10.62 24.48
C ASP A 52 31.47 10.21 25.88
N TYR A 53 32.11 9.04 25.99
CA TYR A 53 32.76 8.62 27.25
C TYR A 53 33.88 9.57 27.66
N HIS A 54 34.78 9.93 26.73
CA HIS A 54 35.87 10.86 27.00
C HIS A 54 35.36 12.20 27.54
N VAL A 55 34.36 12.79 26.88
CA VAL A 55 33.78 14.06 27.30
C VAL A 55 33.10 13.94 28.66
N SER A 56 32.39 12.85 28.90
CA SER A 56 31.74 12.59 30.19
C SER A 56 32.74 12.44 31.33
N ALA A 57 33.90 11.83 31.07
CA ALA A 57 34.93 11.56 32.06
C ALA A 57 35.85 12.78 32.33
N ASN A 58 36.27 13.49 31.27
CA ASN A 58 37.35 14.48 31.34
C ASN A 58 36.86 15.93 31.20
N HIS A 59 35.63 16.13 30.74
CA HIS A 59 35.02 17.45 30.55
C HIS A 59 33.66 17.54 31.26
N ARG A 60 33.54 16.82 32.38
CA ARG A 60 32.31 16.77 33.19
C ARG A 60 31.83 18.16 33.60
N ASP A 61 32.76 19.04 33.98
CA ASP A 61 32.46 20.41 34.44
C ASP A 61 32.05 21.36 33.31
N LEU A 62 32.36 20.99 32.05
CA LEU A 62 31.97 21.75 30.84
C LEU A 62 30.70 21.20 30.20
N ARG A 63 30.23 20.03 30.62
CA ARG A 63 28.88 19.57 30.36
C ARG A 63 27.94 20.45 31.18
N HIS A 64 27.60 21.62 30.65
CA HIS A 64 26.40 22.31 31.09
C HIS A 64 25.24 21.34 30.86
N VAL A 65 24.80 20.70 31.95
CA VAL A 65 23.48 20.10 32.02
C VAL A 65 22.55 21.30 32.10
N ASP A 66 22.19 21.80 30.93
CA ASP A 66 21.16 22.81 30.82
C ASP A 66 19.85 22.11 31.21
N PRO A 67 19.24 22.44 32.37
CA PRO A 67 18.06 21.74 32.86
C PRO A 67 16.85 21.92 31.93
N GLU A 68 16.93 22.88 31.00
CA GLU A 68 15.90 23.23 30.02
C GLU A 68 16.30 22.96 28.56
N ALA A 69 17.45 22.32 28.28
CA ALA A 69 17.79 21.95 26.91
C ALA A 69 16.84 20.85 26.41
N THR A 70 15.70 21.29 25.86
CA THR A 70 14.78 20.45 25.13
C THR A 70 15.57 19.69 24.06
N GLU A 71 15.66 18.37 24.20
CA GLU A 71 16.34 17.54 23.22
C GLU A 71 15.80 17.85 21.82
N GLN A 72 16.64 18.45 20.99
CA GLN A 72 16.34 18.63 19.57
C GLN A 72 16.38 17.27 18.88
N LEU A 73 15.31 16.96 18.18
CA LEU A 73 15.17 15.87 17.22
C LEU A 73 15.69 16.35 15.86
N PHE A 74 16.41 15.49 15.15
CA PHE A 74 17.02 15.81 13.86
C PHE A 74 16.46 14.90 12.78
N CYS A 75 16.29 15.45 11.57
CA CYS A 75 16.03 14.61 10.40
C CYS A 75 17.22 13.68 10.13
N ASN A 76 16.94 12.39 10.02
CA ASN A 76 17.94 11.34 9.79
C ASN A 76 17.90 10.78 8.36
N VAL A 77 17.21 11.44 7.43
CA VAL A 77 17.06 11.01 6.04
C VAL A 77 18.33 11.33 5.26
N ASP A 78 18.85 10.35 4.53
CA ASP A 78 20.02 10.49 3.66
C ASP A 78 19.64 11.17 2.32
N CYS A 79 19.06 12.36 2.40
CA CYS A 79 18.88 13.23 1.24
C CYS A 79 19.88 14.39 1.32
N ASN A 80 20.46 14.76 0.18
CA ASN A 80 21.42 15.86 0.13
C ASN A 80 20.79 17.14 0.71
N ASN A 81 21.42 17.69 1.75
CA ASN A 81 21.12 19.00 2.38
C ASN A 81 19.87 19.13 3.26
N CYS A 82 19.36 18.06 3.89
CA CYS A 82 18.35 18.26 4.94
C CYS A 82 19.00 18.59 6.30
N PHE A 83 18.75 19.81 6.79
CA PHE A 83 19.22 20.30 8.10
C PHE A 83 18.07 20.54 9.08
N PHE A 84 16.91 19.94 8.84
CA PHE A 84 15.73 20.15 9.67
C PHE A 84 15.96 19.58 11.08
N SER A 85 15.67 20.39 12.08
CA SER A 85 15.66 20.00 13.49
C SER A 85 14.49 20.65 14.20
N THR A 86 13.93 19.95 15.19
CA THR A 86 12.76 20.40 15.93
C THR A 86 12.72 19.74 17.30
N THR A 87 11.98 20.31 18.24
CA THR A 87 11.74 19.70 19.57
C THR A 87 10.44 18.88 19.61
N SER A 88 9.62 18.95 18.56
CA SER A 88 8.33 18.27 18.45
C SER A 88 8.43 17.06 17.50
N LEU A 89 8.08 15.89 18.00
CA LEU A 89 8.00 14.67 17.19
C LEU A 89 6.97 14.81 16.06
N VAL A 90 5.86 15.51 16.31
CA VAL A 90 4.82 15.80 15.31
C VAL A 90 5.41 16.62 14.16
N LEU A 91 6.16 17.67 14.46
CA LEU A 91 6.82 18.48 13.43
C LEU A 91 7.88 17.68 12.67
N LEU A 92 8.62 16.80 13.35
CA LEU A 92 9.58 15.92 12.69
C LEU A 92 8.87 14.96 11.72
N VAL A 93 7.78 14.32 12.14
CA VAL A 93 7.01 13.41 11.29
C VAL A 93 6.40 14.14 10.09
N LYS A 94 5.85 15.35 10.26
CA LYS A 94 5.37 16.19 9.14
C LYS A 94 6.49 16.43 8.13
N HIS A 95 7.68 16.79 8.61
CA HIS A 95 8.84 16.98 7.76
C HIS A 95 9.29 15.68 7.07
N LEU A 96 9.26 14.54 7.76
CA LEU A 96 9.60 13.26 7.14
C LEU A 96 8.64 12.87 6.00
N PHE A 97 7.38 13.31 6.03
CA PHE A 97 6.48 13.10 4.89
C PHE A 97 6.93 13.81 3.62
N SER A 98 7.54 15.01 3.71
CA SER A 98 8.06 15.68 2.51
C SER A 98 9.20 14.90 1.87
N HIS A 99 9.97 14.13 2.65
CA HIS A 99 10.99 13.25 2.09
C HIS A 99 10.40 12.04 1.35
N LEU A 100 9.30 11.48 1.85
CA LEU A 100 8.60 10.38 1.19
C LEU A 100 7.96 10.82 -0.14
N GLU A 101 7.56 12.10 -0.26
CA GLU A 101 7.03 12.67 -1.51
C GLU A 101 8.10 12.75 -2.61
N VAL A 102 9.35 13.01 -2.23
CA VAL A 102 10.50 13.02 -3.15
C VAL A 102 11.09 11.61 -3.33
N GLY A 103 10.45 10.58 -2.80
CA GLY A 103 10.86 9.17 -2.95
C GLY A 103 12.08 8.76 -2.11
N CYS A 104 12.42 9.54 -1.06
CA CYS A 104 13.50 9.16 -0.15
C CYS A 104 13.05 8.03 0.79
N ASN A 105 14.01 7.22 1.25
CA ASN A 105 13.76 6.22 2.29
C ASN A 105 13.81 6.88 3.67
N VAL A 106 12.73 6.74 4.45
CA VAL A 106 12.58 7.33 5.77
C VAL A 106 12.54 6.23 6.83
N MET A 107 13.34 6.35 7.88
CA MET A 107 13.23 5.49 9.07
C MET A 107 12.26 6.07 10.09
N CYS A 108 11.57 5.20 10.82
CA CYS A 108 10.73 5.65 11.93
C CYS A 108 11.59 6.39 12.98
N PRO A 109 11.21 7.61 13.38
CA PRO A 109 11.99 8.39 14.35
C PRO A 109 11.79 7.94 15.80
N ILE A 110 10.87 6.99 16.06
CA ILE A 110 10.52 6.54 17.41
C ILE A 110 11.54 5.51 17.88
N ASP A 111 12.06 5.73 19.10
CA ASP A 111 13.11 4.89 19.67
C ASP A 111 12.68 3.42 19.77
N GLY A 112 13.60 2.52 19.42
CA GLY A 112 13.35 1.09 19.33
C GLY A 112 12.60 0.62 18.07
N CYS A 113 12.15 1.51 17.18
CA CYS A 113 11.57 1.14 15.89
C CYS A 113 12.62 1.11 14.78
N SER A 114 12.81 -0.06 14.15
CA SER A 114 13.78 -0.25 13.05
C SER A 114 13.14 -0.24 11.65
N ASN A 115 11.85 0.09 11.56
CA ASN A 115 11.13 0.08 10.28
C ASN A 115 11.52 1.27 9.39
N SER A 116 11.64 1.02 8.10
CA SER A 116 11.90 2.03 7.06
C SER A 116 10.83 2.01 5.99
N PHE A 117 10.55 3.18 5.40
CA PHE A 117 9.43 3.42 4.50
C PHE A 117 9.88 4.19 3.26
N GLN A 118 9.39 3.76 2.10
CA GLN A 118 9.52 4.48 0.82
C GLN A 118 8.20 5.12 0.37
N LYS A 119 7.08 4.78 1.03
CA LYS A 119 5.73 5.25 0.66
C LYS A 119 5.10 6.02 1.82
N LYS A 120 4.56 7.21 1.51
CA LYS A 120 3.80 8.06 2.45
C LYS A 120 2.65 7.30 3.13
N SER A 121 1.89 6.52 2.37
CA SER A 121 0.76 5.73 2.88
C SER A 121 1.17 4.69 3.92
N ALA A 122 2.25 3.94 3.67
CA ALA A 122 2.74 2.93 4.60
C ALA A 122 3.23 3.56 5.92
N PHE A 123 3.94 4.69 5.84
CA PHE A 123 4.40 5.40 7.04
C PHE A 123 3.24 6.00 7.83
N ARG A 124 2.24 6.56 7.15
CA ARG A 124 1.02 7.12 7.78
C ARG A 124 0.22 6.05 8.55
N VAL A 125 0.13 4.84 8.01
CA VAL A 125 -0.55 3.71 8.67
C VAL A 125 0.29 3.13 9.80
N HIS A 126 1.61 3.10 9.65
CA HIS A 126 2.51 2.54 10.66
C HIS A 126 2.42 3.26 12.01
N LEU A 127 2.45 4.60 12.01
CA LEU A 127 2.50 5.40 13.23
C LEU A 127 1.33 5.10 14.20
N PRO A 128 0.04 5.22 13.82
CA PRO A 128 -1.06 4.95 14.74
C PRO A 128 -1.16 3.47 15.15
N ILE A 129 -0.77 2.53 14.29
CA ILE A 129 -0.89 1.10 14.58
C ILE A 129 0.17 0.64 15.58
N TYR A 130 1.42 1.03 15.36
CA TYR A 130 2.57 0.51 16.13
C TYR A 130 3.02 1.46 17.24
N HIS A 131 2.63 2.73 17.16
CA HIS A 131 3.02 3.78 18.10
C HIS A 131 1.78 4.56 18.54
N LYS A 132 0.93 3.89 19.31
CA LYS A 132 -0.22 4.53 19.95
C LYS A 132 0.25 5.76 20.73
N HIS A 133 -0.45 6.89 20.62
CA HIS A 133 -0.11 8.15 21.32
C HIS A 133 1.20 8.83 20.88
N TRP A 134 1.72 8.51 19.70
CA TRP A 134 2.96 9.15 19.20
C TRP A 134 2.84 10.67 19.01
N ALA A 135 1.62 11.17 18.82
CA ALA A 135 1.33 12.59 18.58
C ALA A 135 1.10 13.38 19.88
N ASP A 136 1.03 12.71 21.03
CA ASP A 136 0.72 13.34 22.31
C ASP A 136 1.93 14.17 22.78
N GLU A 137 1.69 15.42 23.16
CA GLU A 137 2.72 16.33 23.71
C GLU A 137 3.22 15.79 25.06
N GLY A 138 4.28 14.98 25.03
CA GLY A 138 4.82 14.34 26.22
C GLY A 138 5.49 12.98 25.97
N TYR A 139 5.40 12.43 24.75
CA TYR A 139 6.13 11.20 24.44
C TYR A 139 7.65 11.42 24.55
N PRO A 140 8.41 10.53 25.23
CA PRO A 140 9.69 10.92 25.79
C PRO A 140 10.73 11.25 24.72
N LYS A 141 11.31 12.43 24.86
CA LYS A 141 12.73 12.70 24.61
C LYS A 141 13.56 11.56 25.22
N GLN A 142 14.58 11.13 24.50
CA GLN A 142 15.17 9.80 24.48
C GLN A 142 15.33 9.12 25.86
N SER A 143 14.61 8.01 26.03
CA SER A 143 14.83 6.86 26.94
C SER A 143 14.83 7.07 28.46
N LEU A 144 13.93 6.34 29.16
CA LEU A 144 14.25 5.55 30.38
C LEU A 144 13.12 4.55 30.72
N LYS A 145 13.52 3.35 31.18
CA LYS A 145 12.69 2.18 31.54
C LYS A 145 11.74 2.44 32.74
N ARG A 146 10.45 2.04 32.64
CA ARG A 146 9.71 1.05 33.49
C ARG A 146 8.17 1.08 33.26
N ILE A 147 7.52 -0.06 33.57
CA ILE A 147 6.09 -0.45 33.49
C ILE A 147 5.36 -0.15 34.85
N PRO A 148 4.03 -0.36 35.05
CA PRO A 148 2.79 0.31 34.58
C PRO A 148 2.01 1.08 35.70
N VAL A 149 0.92 1.79 35.30
CA VAL A 149 -0.46 1.84 35.89
C VAL A 149 -1.10 3.26 35.99
N HIS A 150 -2.37 3.30 35.53
CA HIS A 150 -3.54 4.20 35.72
C HIS A 150 -3.69 5.59 35.09
N ASP A 151 -4.97 5.79 34.72
CA ASP A 151 -5.69 6.88 34.05
C ASP A 151 -5.41 8.28 34.58
N GLU A 152 -5.45 9.28 33.69
CA GLU A 152 -6.56 10.25 33.58
C GLU A 152 -6.37 11.17 32.35
N GLN A 153 -7.45 11.88 32.01
CA GLN A 153 -7.87 12.47 30.73
C GLN A 153 -7.12 13.75 30.28
N ASN A 154 -7.01 13.97 28.95
CA ASN A 154 -7.36 15.20 28.17
C ASN A 154 -6.68 15.16 26.79
N LEU A 155 -7.41 15.11 25.67
CA LEU A 155 -8.02 16.22 24.90
C LEU A 155 -7.01 17.14 24.20
N PHE A 156 -6.61 16.77 22.98
CA PHE A 156 -6.25 17.72 21.91
C PHE A 156 -6.63 17.12 20.55
N SER A 157 -7.65 17.69 19.91
CA SER A 157 -7.92 17.51 18.48
C SER A 157 -7.16 18.60 17.73
N MET A 158 -6.21 18.23 16.89
CA MET A 158 -5.58 19.15 15.93
C MET A 158 -6.21 18.87 14.57
N ASP A 159 -7.08 19.77 14.14
CA ASP A 159 -7.61 19.77 12.78
C ASP A 159 -6.47 20.07 11.80
N PHE A 160 -6.23 19.16 10.86
CA PHE A 160 -5.33 19.37 9.74
C PHE A 160 -6.17 19.78 8.53
N GLU A 161 -6.30 21.10 8.32
CA GLU A 161 -6.74 21.62 7.02
C GLU A 161 -5.60 21.44 6.01
N ASP A 162 -5.74 20.46 5.11
CA ASP A 162 -4.93 20.37 3.90
C ASP A 162 -5.41 21.45 2.92
N ASN A 163 -4.63 22.52 2.77
CA ASN A 163 -4.74 23.44 1.64
C ASN A 163 -3.97 22.84 0.46
N ASP A 164 -4.66 22.09 -0.40
CA ASP A 164 -4.21 21.81 -1.76
C ASP A 164 -4.95 22.76 -2.74
N PRO A 165 -4.27 23.40 -3.70
CA PRO A 165 -4.91 24.29 -4.64
C PRO A 165 -5.55 23.46 -5.77
N VAL A 166 -6.88 23.32 -5.73
CA VAL A 166 -7.67 22.83 -6.87
C VAL A 166 -8.61 23.94 -7.35
N GLU A 167 -8.33 24.48 -8.53
CA GLU A 167 -9.19 25.41 -9.25
C GLU A 167 -10.50 24.73 -9.71
N GLY A 168 -11.63 25.36 -9.36
CA GLY A 168 -12.92 25.43 -10.10
C GLY A 168 -13.67 24.11 -10.40
N ASN A 169 -14.97 23.93 -10.13
CA ASN A 169 -16.07 24.89 -10.13
C ASN A 169 -17.37 24.22 -9.58
N ARG A 170 -18.03 24.89 -8.62
CA ARG A 170 -19.47 24.91 -8.27
C ARG A 170 -20.25 23.62 -7.87
N THR A 171 -20.88 23.67 -6.69
CA THR A 171 -22.28 24.14 -6.55
C THR A 171 -22.64 24.48 -5.09
N GLN A 172 -23.39 25.57 -4.92
CA GLN A 172 -23.92 26.10 -3.66
C GLN A 172 -25.05 25.20 -3.12
N PHE A 173 -25.06 24.97 -1.81
CA PHE A 173 -26.28 24.73 -1.04
C PHE A 173 -26.17 25.49 0.29
N GLU A 174 -27.11 26.41 0.51
CA GLU A 174 -27.26 27.18 1.74
C GLU A 174 -28.03 26.37 2.79
N GLY A 175 -27.47 26.34 4.01
CA GLY A 175 -28.19 26.62 5.26
C GLY A 175 -29.12 25.56 5.86
N SER A 176 -28.67 24.91 6.93
CA SER A 176 -29.41 24.96 8.21
C SER A 176 -28.52 24.56 9.40
N ASN A 177 -28.43 25.46 10.37
CA ASN A 177 -27.84 25.23 11.68
C ASN A 177 -28.74 24.31 12.51
N HIS A 178 -28.21 23.17 12.95
CA HIS A 178 -28.53 22.63 14.27
C HIS A 178 -27.37 21.79 14.78
N SER A 179 -26.81 22.29 15.89
CA SER A 179 -25.90 21.60 16.79
C SER A 179 -26.52 20.29 17.29
N ASP A 180 -25.88 19.17 16.99
CA ASP A 180 -25.98 17.98 17.81
C ASP A 180 -24.56 17.42 17.93
N ASP A 181 -23.98 17.64 19.11
CA ASP A 181 -22.75 17.02 19.56
C ASP A 181 -22.98 15.51 19.63
N ASN A 182 -22.63 14.82 18.55
CA ASN A 182 -22.46 13.38 18.58
C ASN A 182 -21.02 13.10 18.19
N GLU A 183 -20.21 12.81 19.21
CA GLU A 183 -18.86 12.26 19.10
C GLU A 183 -18.93 10.92 18.34
N ASN A 184 -19.05 10.98 17.02
CA ASN A 184 -18.71 9.86 16.16
C ASN A 184 -17.19 9.75 16.17
N VAL A 185 -16.67 8.99 17.15
CA VAL A 185 -15.41 8.27 17.02
C VAL A 185 -15.33 7.77 15.58
N GLU A 186 -14.30 8.16 14.82
CA GLU A 186 -14.11 7.73 13.43
C GLU A 186 -14.26 6.21 13.34
N VAL A 187 -15.47 5.79 12.97
CA VAL A 187 -15.82 4.42 12.71
C VAL A 187 -14.95 4.04 11.53
N PHE A 188 -14.07 3.05 11.72
CA PHE A 188 -13.36 2.43 10.61
C PHE A 188 -14.36 2.22 9.47
N ASP A 189 -14.09 2.80 8.31
CA ASP A 189 -15.02 2.74 7.18
C ASP A 189 -15.21 1.28 6.75
N ASP A 190 -16.37 0.70 7.12
CA ASP A 190 -16.79 -0.66 6.76
C ASP A 190 -16.69 -0.89 5.25
N GLU A 191 -16.99 0.14 4.45
CA GLU A 191 -16.93 0.09 3.01
C GLU A 191 -15.48 -0.03 2.51
N LEU A 192 -14.57 0.78 3.08
CA LEU A 192 -13.14 0.70 2.79
C LEU A 192 -12.55 -0.64 3.23
N PHE A 193 -12.93 -1.16 4.40
CA PHE A 193 -12.49 -2.48 4.84
C PHE A 193 -12.94 -3.56 3.85
N MET A 194 -14.23 -3.56 3.48
CA MET A 194 -14.79 -4.51 2.52
C MET A 194 -14.14 -4.41 1.13
N ALA A 195 -13.85 -3.20 0.66
CA ALA A 195 -13.09 -2.99 -0.56
C ALA A 195 -11.65 -3.52 -0.43
N THR A 196 -11.00 -3.32 0.71
CA THR A 196 -9.63 -3.78 0.92
C THR A 196 -9.53 -5.31 0.90
N ILE A 197 -10.39 -6.00 1.66
CA ILE A 197 -10.39 -7.47 1.68
C ILE A 197 -10.92 -8.06 0.36
N GLY A 198 -11.85 -7.38 -0.31
CA GLY A 198 -12.31 -7.73 -1.64
C GLY A 198 -11.16 -7.67 -2.67
N LYS A 199 -10.36 -6.60 -2.63
CA LYS A 199 -9.17 -6.45 -3.48
C LYS A 199 -8.12 -7.52 -3.18
N PHE A 200 -7.92 -7.88 -1.91
CA PHE A 200 -7.04 -8.98 -1.53
C PHE A 200 -7.46 -10.29 -2.21
N TYR A 201 -8.72 -10.67 -2.10
CA TYR A 201 -9.22 -11.89 -2.75
C TYR A 201 -9.16 -11.81 -4.28
N LEU A 202 -9.42 -10.64 -4.86
CA LEU A 202 -9.30 -10.44 -6.30
C LEU A 202 -7.84 -10.58 -6.77
N SER A 203 -6.87 -10.05 -6.03
CA SER A 203 -5.44 -10.21 -6.35
C SER A 203 -5.01 -11.69 -6.28
N LEU A 204 -5.44 -12.43 -5.25
CA LEU A 204 -5.20 -13.88 -5.17
C LEU A 204 -5.75 -14.62 -6.40
N TYR A 205 -6.95 -14.24 -6.84
CA TYR A 205 -7.62 -14.86 -7.99
C TYR A 205 -7.00 -14.47 -9.34
N ALA A 206 -6.85 -13.16 -9.60
CA ALA A 206 -6.53 -12.63 -10.93
C ALA A 206 -5.03 -12.40 -11.15
N GLU A 207 -4.27 -12.02 -10.11
CA GLU A 207 -2.83 -11.75 -10.24
C GLU A 207 -1.98 -12.96 -9.87
N LYS A 208 -2.40 -13.72 -8.84
CA LYS A 208 -1.69 -14.92 -8.38
C LYS A 208 -2.24 -16.22 -8.97
N LEU A 209 -3.30 -16.13 -9.76
CA LEU A 209 -3.92 -17.26 -10.48
C LEU A 209 -4.24 -18.45 -9.56
N LEU A 210 -4.60 -18.17 -8.29
CA LEU A 210 -4.95 -19.22 -7.35
C LEU A 210 -6.29 -19.84 -7.70
N ALA A 211 -6.37 -21.17 -7.60
CA ALA A 211 -7.61 -21.90 -7.80
C ALA A 211 -8.67 -21.44 -6.79
N GLN A 212 -9.93 -21.44 -7.23
CA GLN A 212 -11.04 -21.01 -6.38
C GLN A 212 -11.18 -21.85 -5.11
N THR A 213 -10.81 -23.12 -5.16
CA THR A 213 -10.75 -24.04 -4.03
C THR A 213 -9.73 -23.56 -3.00
N THR A 214 -8.51 -23.22 -3.42
CA THR A 214 -7.47 -22.66 -2.53
C THR A 214 -7.91 -21.36 -1.89
N ILE A 215 -8.55 -20.46 -2.64
CA ILE A 215 -9.09 -19.21 -2.08
C ILE A 215 -10.20 -19.51 -1.07
N GLN A 216 -11.02 -20.53 -1.33
CA GLN A 216 -12.04 -20.97 -0.38
C GLN A 216 -11.42 -21.55 0.90
N ASP A 217 -10.31 -22.29 0.81
CA ASP A 217 -9.60 -22.81 1.99
C ASP A 217 -9.02 -21.69 2.85
N ILE A 218 -8.48 -20.63 2.22
CA ILE A 218 -8.05 -19.41 2.93
C ILE A 218 -9.25 -18.75 3.64
N CYS A 219 -10.37 -18.59 2.93
CA CYS A 219 -11.60 -18.01 3.49
C CYS A 219 -12.12 -18.83 4.68
N ASN A 220 -12.15 -20.17 4.56
CA ASN A 220 -12.55 -21.08 5.63
C ASN A 220 -11.60 -20.99 6.82
N SER A 221 -10.29 -20.86 6.58
CA SER A 221 -9.28 -20.71 7.63
C SER A 221 -9.47 -19.41 8.40
N ILE A 222 -9.75 -18.30 7.71
CA ILE A 222 -10.07 -17.01 8.35
C ILE A 222 -11.37 -17.11 9.16
N THR A 223 -12.38 -17.77 8.60
CA THR A 223 -13.67 -18.03 9.28
C THR A 223 -13.42 -18.78 10.60
N TYR A 224 -12.67 -19.88 10.56
CA TYR A 224 -12.36 -20.67 11.75
C TYR A 224 -11.51 -19.89 12.77
N MET A 225 -10.50 -19.15 12.32
CA MET A 225 -9.67 -18.33 13.23
C MET A 225 -10.49 -17.27 13.95
N THR A 226 -11.42 -16.61 13.24
CA THR A 226 -12.31 -15.61 13.85
C THR A 226 -13.29 -16.27 14.82
N GLU A 227 -13.86 -17.45 14.51
CA GLU A 227 -14.71 -18.20 15.45
C GLU A 227 -13.98 -18.56 16.75
N VAL A 228 -12.76 -19.09 16.66
CA VAL A 228 -11.96 -19.46 17.84
C VAL A 228 -11.60 -18.22 18.66
N SER A 229 -11.20 -17.13 18.00
CA SER A 229 -10.90 -15.85 18.64
C SER A 229 -12.12 -15.31 19.38
N HIS A 230 -13.28 -15.32 18.72
CA HIS A 230 -14.56 -14.85 19.24
C HIS A 230 -15.05 -15.69 20.41
N ALA A 231 -14.96 -17.02 20.32
CA ALA A 231 -15.32 -17.91 21.42
C ALA A 231 -14.48 -17.62 22.67
N ARG A 232 -13.16 -17.43 22.51
CA ARG A 232 -12.27 -17.04 23.61
C ARG A 232 -12.62 -15.66 24.16
N MET A 233 -12.83 -14.68 23.29
CA MET A 233 -13.17 -13.31 23.68
C MET A 233 -14.48 -13.26 24.45
N LYS A 234 -15.51 -13.97 23.98
CA LYS A 234 -16.81 -14.09 24.67
C LYS A 234 -16.63 -14.64 26.09
N VAL A 235 -15.82 -15.68 26.29
CA VAL A 235 -15.55 -16.25 27.63
C VAL A 235 -14.88 -15.23 28.55
N ILE A 236 -13.85 -14.54 28.06
CA ILE A 236 -13.11 -13.54 28.85
C ILE A 236 -14.01 -12.36 29.21
N LEU A 237 -14.73 -11.83 28.21
CA LEU A 237 -15.62 -10.69 28.39
C LEU A 237 -16.80 -11.03 29.31
N THR A 238 -17.43 -12.19 29.12
CA THR A 238 -18.52 -12.66 30.00
C THR A 238 -18.05 -12.73 31.45
N ARG A 239 -16.87 -13.30 31.71
CA ARG A 239 -16.31 -13.38 33.07
C ARG A 239 -16.08 -11.98 33.65
N ALA A 240 -15.40 -11.11 32.92
CA ALA A 240 -15.13 -9.74 33.38
C ALA A 240 -16.42 -8.95 33.68
N LEU A 241 -17.46 -9.08 32.84
CA LEU A 241 -18.73 -8.39 33.05
C LEU A 241 -19.52 -8.98 34.24
N ARG A 242 -19.43 -10.30 34.48
CA ARG A 242 -20.01 -10.93 35.68
C ARG A 242 -19.31 -10.49 36.97
N ASP A 243 -17.98 -10.34 36.93
CA ASP A 243 -17.20 -9.84 38.07
C ASP A 243 -17.57 -8.38 38.41
N LEU A 244 -18.11 -7.64 37.43
CA LEU A 244 -18.69 -6.30 37.59
C LEU A 244 -20.20 -6.32 37.93
N GLU A 245 -20.74 -7.49 38.29
CA GLU A 245 -22.15 -7.68 38.67
C GLU A 245 -23.16 -7.25 37.60
N ILE A 246 -22.78 -7.28 36.32
CA ILE A 246 -23.68 -6.94 35.22
C ILE A 246 -24.71 -8.08 35.03
N PRO A 247 -26.02 -7.76 34.85
CA PRO A 247 -27.04 -8.79 34.63
C PRO A 247 -26.79 -9.62 33.36
N GLU A 248 -26.98 -10.93 33.44
CA GLU A 248 -26.68 -11.88 32.33
C GLU A 248 -27.33 -11.49 30.99
N GLY A 249 -28.58 -11.00 31.01
CA GLY A 249 -29.26 -10.54 29.80
C GLY A 249 -28.61 -9.33 29.12
N LYS A 250 -27.87 -8.50 29.86
CA LYS A 250 -27.06 -7.41 29.28
C LYS A 250 -25.70 -7.92 28.80
N ILE A 251 -25.13 -8.92 29.47
CA ILE A 251 -23.83 -9.51 29.08
C ILE A 251 -23.92 -10.12 27.69
N ASP A 252 -24.96 -10.90 27.39
CA ASP A 252 -25.14 -11.50 26.07
C ASP A 252 -25.25 -10.45 24.96
N ARG A 253 -25.95 -9.35 25.23
CA ARG A 253 -26.08 -8.23 24.29
C ARG A 253 -24.74 -7.53 24.07
N ILE A 254 -24.00 -7.20 25.13
CA ILE A 254 -22.68 -6.58 25.02
C ILE A 254 -21.73 -7.49 24.25
N CYS A 255 -21.73 -8.79 24.55
CA CYS A 255 -20.93 -9.76 23.82
C CYS A 255 -21.33 -9.78 22.34
N TYR A 256 -22.63 -9.82 22.02
CA TYR A 256 -23.09 -9.75 20.64
C TYR A 256 -22.59 -8.49 19.93
N ASP A 257 -22.79 -7.31 20.53
CA ASP A 257 -22.39 -6.03 19.93
C ASP A 257 -20.87 -5.95 19.70
N VAL A 258 -20.05 -6.42 20.65
CA VAL A 258 -18.60 -6.48 20.50
C VAL A 258 -18.20 -7.42 19.35
N LEU A 259 -18.81 -8.60 19.24
CA LEU A 259 -18.49 -9.53 18.15
C LEU A 259 -18.94 -9.00 16.78
N GLN A 260 -20.04 -8.24 16.73
CA GLN A 260 -20.49 -7.58 15.49
C GLN A 260 -19.59 -6.40 15.09
N SER A 261 -18.79 -5.85 16.01
CA SER A 261 -17.81 -4.81 15.67
C SER A 261 -16.54 -5.35 14.98
N ASP A 262 -16.33 -6.66 14.98
CA ASP A 262 -15.21 -7.28 14.27
C ASP A 262 -15.52 -7.42 12.77
N LEU A 263 -14.96 -6.50 11.97
CA LEU A 263 -15.14 -6.47 10.52
C LEU A 263 -14.62 -7.73 9.81
N LEU A 264 -13.59 -8.39 10.35
CA LEU A 264 -13.08 -9.62 9.76
C LEU A 264 -14.07 -10.77 9.98
N TYR A 265 -14.71 -10.80 11.15
CA TYR A 265 -15.79 -11.74 11.42
C TYR A 265 -17.03 -11.43 10.58
N THR A 266 -17.54 -10.19 10.58
CA THR A 266 -18.78 -9.87 9.87
C THR A 266 -18.68 -10.11 8.36
N SER A 267 -17.51 -9.84 7.78
CA SER A 267 -17.25 -10.11 6.36
C SER A 267 -17.11 -11.60 6.00
N HIS A 268 -16.83 -12.50 6.96
CA HIS A 268 -16.57 -13.92 6.70
C HIS A 268 -17.63 -14.88 7.27
N HIS A 269 -18.70 -14.36 7.83
CA HIS A 269 -19.76 -15.16 8.43
C HIS A 269 -21.10 -14.95 7.75
N LYS A 270 -21.84 -16.05 7.50
CA LYS A 270 -23.12 -16.00 6.78
C LYS A 270 -24.24 -15.35 7.59
N ASN A 271 -24.14 -15.42 8.91
CA ASN A 271 -25.18 -14.92 9.82
C ASN A 271 -24.92 -13.47 10.25
N SER A 272 -23.85 -12.86 9.76
CA SER A 272 -23.51 -11.48 10.07
C SER A 272 -24.23 -10.52 9.11
N PRO A 273 -24.65 -9.34 9.57
CA PRO A 273 -25.25 -8.33 8.74
C PRO A 273 -24.23 -7.79 7.73
N GLY A 274 -24.71 -7.41 6.54
CA GLY A 274 -23.89 -6.79 5.50
C GLY A 274 -23.34 -7.75 4.43
N PRO A 275 -22.42 -7.24 3.58
CA PRO A 275 -21.84 -8.02 2.50
C PRO A 275 -20.87 -9.09 3.02
N SER A 276 -21.02 -10.33 2.54
CA SER A 276 -20.21 -11.48 2.96
C SER A 276 -19.27 -11.94 1.85
N LEU A 277 -18.11 -12.47 2.24
CA LEU A 277 -17.07 -13.02 1.37
C LEU A 277 -17.02 -14.55 1.45
N THR A 278 -17.99 -15.19 2.11
CA THR A 278 -17.97 -16.63 2.43
C THR A 278 -17.91 -17.56 1.22
N SER A 279 -18.43 -17.15 0.07
CA SER A 279 -18.48 -17.99 -1.13
C SER A 279 -17.92 -17.30 -2.36
N HIS A 280 -17.49 -18.10 -3.33
CA HIS A 280 -17.04 -17.62 -4.64
C HIS A 280 -18.02 -16.65 -5.29
N HIS A 281 -19.31 -16.96 -5.26
CA HIS A 281 -20.35 -16.14 -5.85
C HIS A 281 -20.42 -14.75 -5.20
N LEU A 282 -20.39 -14.70 -3.87
CA LEU A 282 -20.46 -13.44 -3.14
C LEU A 282 -19.20 -12.59 -3.34
N ARG A 283 -18.02 -13.24 -3.36
CA ARG A 283 -16.76 -12.56 -3.71
C ARG A 283 -16.83 -11.95 -5.12
N LYS A 284 -17.31 -12.70 -6.12
CA LYS A 284 -17.49 -12.19 -7.50
C LYS A 284 -18.46 -11.02 -7.57
N LYS A 285 -19.54 -11.03 -6.77
CA LYS A 285 -20.47 -9.90 -6.68
C LYS A 285 -19.75 -8.64 -6.21
N ILE A 286 -18.99 -8.75 -5.12
CA ILE A 286 -18.17 -7.64 -4.59
C ILE A 286 -17.13 -7.19 -5.61
N PHE A 287 -16.48 -8.11 -6.32
CA PHE A 287 -15.48 -7.73 -7.32
C PHE A 287 -16.08 -6.90 -8.46
N LYS A 288 -17.28 -7.28 -8.90
CA LYS A 288 -18.01 -6.57 -9.96
C LYS A 288 -18.46 -5.19 -9.47
N GLU A 289 -19.02 -5.12 -8.28
CA GLU A 289 -19.59 -3.88 -7.70
C GLU A 289 -18.49 -2.87 -7.32
N LYS A 290 -17.38 -3.33 -6.73
CA LYS A 290 -16.32 -2.45 -6.22
C LYS A 290 -15.16 -2.21 -7.18
N PHE A 291 -14.86 -3.15 -8.08
CA PHE A 291 -13.69 -3.08 -8.96
C PHE A 291 -14.02 -3.21 -10.45
N GLY A 292 -15.30 -3.23 -10.82
CA GLY A 292 -15.69 -3.37 -12.22
C GLY A 292 -15.23 -4.68 -12.85
N TYR A 293 -14.99 -5.71 -12.04
CA TYR A 293 -14.43 -6.97 -12.51
C TYR A 293 -15.40 -7.74 -13.43
N PHE A 294 -14.93 -8.10 -14.62
CA PHE A 294 -15.61 -9.00 -15.55
C PHE A 294 -14.82 -10.30 -15.70
N GLY A 295 -15.34 -11.36 -15.09
CA GLY A 295 -14.74 -12.69 -15.21
C GLY A 295 -15.09 -13.42 -16.50
N PRO A 296 -14.52 -14.63 -16.69
CA PRO A 296 -14.87 -15.50 -17.80
C PRO A 296 -16.37 -15.81 -17.80
N THR A 297 -16.97 -15.80 -18.99
CA THR A 297 -18.35 -16.19 -19.25
C THR A 297 -18.35 -17.60 -19.83
N GLU A 298 -19.15 -18.49 -19.24
CA GLU A 298 -19.33 -19.85 -19.75
C GLU A 298 -20.37 -19.87 -20.87
N ILE A 299 -20.06 -20.58 -21.95
CA ILE A 299 -20.96 -20.92 -23.04
C ILE A 299 -21.07 -22.45 -23.03
N ASN A 300 -22.29 -22.96 -22.90
CA ASN A 300 -22.53 -24.39 -23.09
C ASN A 300 -22.49 -24.71 -24.59
N LEU A 301 -21.71 -25.73 -24.95
CA LEU A 301 -21.54 -26.16 -26.35
C LEU A 301 -22.58 -27.19 -26.78
N ASP A 302 -23.26 -27.86 -25.83
CA ASP A 302 -24.40 -28.73 -26.14
C ASP A 302 -25.70 -27.92 -25.97
N GLU A 303 -26.39 -27.64 -27.08
CA GLU A 303 -27.68 -26.93 -27.08
C GLU A 303 -28.79 -27.75 -26.42
N ASP A 304 -28.70 -29.08 -26.52
CA ASP A 304 -29.72 -30.03 -26.03
C ASP A 304 -29.56 -30.40 -24.55
N ASP A 305 -28.40 -30.14 -23.94
CA ASP A 305 -28.14 -30.45 -22.53
C ASP A 305 -27.54 -29.25 -21.78
N PRO A 306 -28.37 -28.46 -21.07
CA PRO A 306 -27.90 -27.31 -20.29
C PRO A 306 -26.93 -27.68 -19.16
N ASN A 307 -26.86 -28.95 -18.76
CA ASN A 307 -25.96 -29.44 -17.71
C ASN A 307 -24.69 -30.09 -18.26
N SER A 308 -24.47 -30.08 -19.57
CA SER A 308 -23.28 -30.66 -20.19
C SER A 308 -21.99 -30.05 -19.62
N GLU A 309 -20.99 -30.92 -19.40
CA GLU A 309 -19.64 -30.51 -19.02
C GLU A 309 -18.87 -29.89 -20.20
N LYS A 310 -19.41 -29.96 -21.43
CA LYS A 310 -18.81 -29.35 -22.62
C LYS A 310 -19.04 -27.84 -22.62
N LYS A 311 -18.25 -27.13 -21.83
CA LYS A 311 -18.33 -25.67 -21.70
C LYS A 311 -17.10 -25.00 -22.29
N LEU A 312 -17.31 -23.90 -22.99
CA LEU A 312 -16.28 -22.96 -23.41
C LEU A 312 -16.32 -21.72 -22.52
N GLN A 313 -15.16 -21.23 -22.10
CA GLN A 313 -15.06 -19.98 -21.35
C GLN A 313 -14.41 -18.91 -22.22
N TYR A 314 -14.99 -17.70 -22.23
CA TYR A 314 -14.37 -16.54 -22.86
C TYR A 314 -14.42 -15.32 -21.95
N ILE A 315 -13.43 -14.43 -22.06
CA ILE A 315 -13.43 -13.16 -21.33
C ILE A 315 -14.04 -12.10 -22.25
N PRO A 316 -15.08 -11.36 -21.82
CA PRO A 316 -15.71 -10.33 -22.64
C PRO A 316 -14.85 -9.06 -22.67
N VAL A 317 -13.75 -9.10 -23.43
CA VAL A 317 -12.71 -8.04 -23.47
C VAL A 317 -13.31 -6.66 -23.72
N LYS A 318 -14.27 -6.54 -24.65
CA LYS A 318 -14.97 -5.27 -24.91
C LYS A 318 -15.59 -4.68 -23.64
N LYS A 319 -16.25 -5.49 -22.81
CA LYS A 319 -16.86 -5.03 -21.56
C LYS A 319 -15.81 -4.63 -20.54
N SER A 320 -14.74 -5.43 -20.41
CA SER A 320 -13.63 -5.13 -19.51
C SER A 320 -12.96 -3.80 -19.87
N LEU A 321 -12.70 -3.57 -21.16
CA LEU A 321 -12.14 -2.31 -21.65
C LEU A 321 -13.09 -1.14 -21.44
N SER A 322 -14.39 -1.32 -21.71
CA SER A 322 -15.38 -0.25 -21.48
C SER A 322 -15.40 0.22 -20.03
N VAL A 323 -15.20 -0.68 -19.07
CA VAL A 323 -15.14 -0.30 -17.64
C VAL A 323 -13.79 0.26 -17.25
N LEU A 324 -12.69 -0.28 -17.77
CA LEU A 324 -11.36 0.29 -17.57
C LEU A 324 -11.28 1.75 -18.06
N LEU A 325 -11.88 2.03 -19.21
CA LEU A 325 -11.93 3.37 -19.81
C LEU A 325 -12.88 4.34 -19.10
N GLN A 326 -13.67 3.89 -18.12
CA GLN A 326 -14.45 4.79 -17.26
C GLN A 326 -13.61 5.40 -16.13
N ASP A 327 -12.42 4.84 -15.86
CA ASP A 327 -11.53 5.34 -14.81
C ASP A 327 -10.85 6.65 -15.26
N PRO A 328 -11.04 7.78 -14.52
CA PRO A 328 -10.44 9.06 -14.88
C PRO A 328 -8.91 9.04 -14.88
N SER A 329 -8.27 8.20 -14.06
CA SER A 329 -6.81 8.08 -14.02
C SER A 329 -6.28 7.45 -15.30
N ILE A 330 -6.96 6.42 -15.80
CA ILE A 330 -6.62 5.77 -17.07
C ILE A 330 -6.91 6.70 -18.23
N GLN A 331 -8.02 7.44 -18.21
CA GLN A 331 -8.30 8.46 -19.24
C GLN A 331 -7.19 9.50 -19.31
N LYS A 332 -6.73 10.02 -18.17
CA LYS A 332 -5.60 10.97 -18.11
C LYS A 332 -4.30 10.37 -18.63
N GLU A 333 -4.01 9.11 -18.32
CA GLU A 333 -2.80 8.43 -18.80
C GLU A 333 -2.86 8.22 -20.32
N ILE A 334 -4.02 7.82 -20.84
CA ILE A 334 -4.28 7.72 -22.28
C ILE A 334 -4.10 9.08 -22.95
N GLU A 335 -4.73 10.13 -22.42
CA GLU A 335 -4.57 11.51 -22.90
C GLU A 335 -3.10 11.93 -22.91
N ALA A 336 -2.39 11.74 -21.79
CA ALA A 336 -0.97 12.06 -21.67
C ALA A 336 -0.10 11.29 -22.67
N SER A 337 -0.44 10.04 -22.96
CA SER A 337 0.29 9.22 -23.95
C SER A 337 0.23 9.81 -25.36
N PHE A 338 -0.88 10.47 -25.73
CA PHE A 338 -1.00 11.17 -27.01
C PHE A 338 -0.12 12.43 -27.09
N PHE A 339 0.17 13.08 -25.96
CA PHE A 339 0.94 14.33 -25.92
C PHE A 339 2.45 14.13 -25.67
N GLN A 340 2.90 12.98 -25.18
CA GLN A 340 4.31 12.66 -24.89
C GLN A 340 5.15 12.26 -26.11
N GLN A 341 4.78 12.68 -27.33
CA GLN A 341 5.57 12.40 -28.53
C GLN A 341 6.97 13.01 -28.41
N GLN A 342 8.00 12.15 -28.44
CA GLN A 342 9.36 12.61 -28.72
C GLN A 342 9.49 12.82 -30.23
N GLU A 343 9.76 14.05 -30.64
CA GLU A 343 10.10 14.46 -32.02
C GLU A 343 11.36 13.78 -32.60
N ASN A 344 12.02 12.91 -31.84
CA ASN A 344 13.26 12.26 -32.25
C ASN A 344 12.95 10.96 -33.00
N GLY A 345 12.75 11.09 -34.31
CA GLY A 345 12.35 10.05 -35.28
C GLY A 345 13.30 8.86 -35.48
N ILE A 346 13.78 8.24 -34.40
CA ILE A 346 14.64 7.05 -34.43
C ILE A 346 14.05 5.87 -33.64
N THR A 347 13.02 6.08 -32.83
CA THR A 347 12.44 5.02 -32.00
C THR A 347 11.07 4.64 -32.55
N VAL A 348 10.80 3.34 -32.70
CA VAL A 348 9.51 2.81 -33.13
C VAL A 348 8.43 3.40 -32.22
N SER A 349 7.58 4.26 -32.75
CA SER A 349 6.48 4.87 -31.98
C SER A 349 5.31 3.89 -31.91
N ASP A 350 4.71 3.74 -30.73
CA ASP A 350 3.54 2.90 -30.54
C ASP A 350 2.36 3.33 -31.43
N TYR A 351 1.50 2.39 -31.83
CA TYR A 351 0.26 2.67 -32.55
C TYR A 351 -0.76 3.30 -31.56
N GLN A 352 -0.83 4.62 -31.52
CA GLN A 352 -1.55 5.31 -30.43
C GLN A 352 -2.99 5.74 -30.80
N ASP A 353 -3.26 6.28 -31.98
CA ASP A 353 -4.54 6.91 -32.35
C ASP A 353 -5.30 6.21 -33.49
N GLY A 354 -4.73 5.14 -34.04
CA GLY A 354 -5.27 4.47 -35.22
C GLY A 354 -5.20 5.30 -36.50
N THR A 355 -4.50 6.43 -36.57
CA THR A 355 -4.32 7.22 -37.81
C THR A 355 -3.47 6.47 -38.84
N LEU A 356 -2.46 5.72 -38.40
CA LEU A 356 -1.75 4.74 -39.23
C LEU A 356 -2.67 3.60 -39.70
N PHE A 357 -3.76 3.32 -38.98
CA PHE A 357 -4.81 2.39 -39.40
C PHE A 357 -5.80 3.01 -40.40
N GLN A 358 -5.94 4.35 -40.45
CA GLN A 358 -6.76 5.04 -41.43
C GLN A 358 -6.10 5.13 -42.81
N SER A 359 -4.76 5.03 -42.89
CA SER A 359 -4.01 5.11 -44.15
C SER A 359 -3.98 3.79 -44.93
N GLU A 360 -4.19 2.67 -44.26
CA GLU A 360 -4.50 1.38 -44.87
C GLU A 360 -6.02 1.18 -44.92
N ASN A 361 -6.55 0.47 -45.93
CA ASN A 361 -7.99 0.22 -46.13
C ASN A 361 -8.60 -0.69 -45.03
N HIS A 362 -8.53 -0.28 -43.76
CA HIS A 362 -9.12 -1.00 -42.63
C HIS A 362 -10.55 -0.50 -42.38
N PRO A 363 -11.50 -1.39 -42.06
CA PRO A 363 -12.87 -0.99 -41.75
C PRO A 363 -12.90 -0.10 -40.49
N GLN A 364 -13.68 0.99 -40.55
CA GLN A 364 -13.77 2.09 -39.55
C GLN A 364 -14.20 1.70 -38.12
N SER A 365 -14.27 0.41 -37.75
CA SER A 365 -14.85 -0.03 -36.47
C SER A 365 -14.22 -1.31 -35.93
N GLU A 366 -12.90 -1.45 -36.01
CA GLU A 366 -12.19 -2.60 -35.44
C GLU A 366 -11.08 -2.14 -34.50
N ILE A 367 -11.12 -2.61 -33.24
CA ILE A 367 -10.01 -2.50 -32.29
C ILE A 367 -9.21 -3.79 -32.42
N GLN A 368 -7.98 -3.72 -32.93
CA GLN A 368 -7.08 -4.88 -32.96
C GLN A 368 -6.37 -5.04 -31.62
N LEU A 369 -6.58 -6.20 -30.99
CA LEU A 369 -5.95 -6.56 -29.72
C LEU A 369 -4.75 -7.47 -30.00
N LEU A 370 -3.54 -6.99 -29.72
CA LEU A 370 -2.35 -7.83 -29.68
C LEU A 370 -2.23 -8.48 -28.30
N LEU A 371 -2.65 -9.74 -28.22
CA LEU A 371 -2.52 -10.55 -27.02
C LEU A 371 -1.12 -11.20 -27.02
N TYR A 372 -0.23 -10.70 -26.17
CA TYR A 372 1.05 -11.34 -25.92
C TYR A 372 0.87 -12.47 -24.90
N GLN A 373 1.04 -13.72 -25.33
CA GLN A 373 1.14 -14.85 -24.41
C GLN A 373 2.61 -15.05 -24.06
N ASP A 374 2.96 -14.83 -22.79
CA ASP A 374 4.31 -15.11 -22.31
C ASP A 374 4.59 -16.61 -22.41
N SER A 375 5.59 -16.96 -23.22
CA SER A 375 5.95 -18.33 -23.59
C SER A 375 6.56 -19.17 -22.45
N SER A 376 6.65 -18.63 -21.24
CA SER A 376 7.22 -19.31 -20.07
C SER A 376 6.39 -20.49 -19.57
N THR A 377 5.11 -20.57 -19.96
CA THR A 377 4.31 -21.79 -19.88
C THR A 377 3.92 -22.21 -21.29
N GLY A 378 4.35 -23.42 -21.71
CA GLY A 378 4.12 -23.92 -23.07
C GLY A 378 2.65 -23.83 -23.50
N PRO A 379 2.36 -23.80 -24.81
CA PRO A 379 1.00 -23.58 -25.29
C PRO A 379 0.05 -24.66 -24.75
N ILE A 380 -0.85 -24.25 -23.84
CA ILE A 380 -2.06 -25.02 -23.55
C ILE A 380 -2.92 -24.88 -24.79
N ASN A 381 -2.74 -25.78 -25.76
CA ASN A 381 -3.66 -25.96 -26.88
C ASN A 381 -5.01 -26.42 -26.31
N VAL A 382 -5.89 -25.47 -26.01
CA VAL A 382 -7.27 -25.75 -25.55
C VAL A 382 -8.11 -26.38 -26.68
N VAL A 383 -7.62 -26.35 -27.92
CA VAL A 383 -8.22 -27.10 -29.03
C VAL A 383 -7.18 -28.08 -29.56
N ARG A 384 -7.23 -29.33 -29.10
CA ARG A 384 -6.71 -30.44 -29.91
C ARG A 384 -7.50 -30.44 -31.21
N SER A 385 -6.84 -30.04 -32.29
CA SER A 385 -7.35 -30.16 -33.65
C SER A 385 -7.96 -31.57 -33.85
N PRO A 386 -9.27 -31.72 -34.14
CA PRO A 386 -9.71 -32.95 -34.77
C PRO A 386 -8.95 -33.04 -36.10
N ARG A 387 -8.31 -34.17 -36.34
CA ARG A 387 -7.48 -34.39 -37.54
C ARG A 387 -8.29 -34.60 -38.82
N ASP A 388 -9.60 -34.41 -38.78
CA ASP A 388 -10.48 -34.65 -39.90
C ASP A 388 -11.14 -33.34 -40.36
N ALA A 389 -10.70 -32.85 -41.52
CA ALA A 389 -11.12 -31.59 -42.13
C ALA A 389 -12.56 -31.60 -42.69
N SER A 390 -13.38 -32.60 -42.35
CA SER A 390 -14.69 -32.84 -42.95
C SER A 390 -15.89 -32.31 -42.13
N THR A 391 -15.69 -31.76 -40.92
CA THR A 391 -16.81 -31.32 -40.04
C THR A 391 -16.96 -29.81 -39.86
N LEU A 392 -16.16 -28.99 -40.56
CA LEU A 392 -16.24 -27.53 -40.47
C LEU A 392 -17.50 -26.93 -41.13
N SER A 393 -18.23 -27.69 -41.94
CA SER A 393 -19.48 -27.26 -42.59
C SER A 393 -20.68 -27.18 -41.65
N ASP A 394 -20.61 -27.84 -40.49
CA ASP A 394 -21.78 -28.08 -39.63
C ASP A 394 -21.79 -27.17 -38.38
N LEU A 395 -20.81 -26.28 -38.26
CA LEU A 395 -20.75 -25.31 -37.17
C LEU A 395 -21.66 -24.10 -37.47
N PRO A 396 -22.37 -23.57 -36.45
CA PRO A 396 -23.09 -22.30 -36.56
C PRO A 396 -22.19 -21.20 -37.13
N ALA A 397 -22.72 -20.38 -38.03
CA ALA A 397 -21.96 -19.36 -38.78
C ALA A 397 -21.17 -18.38 -37.88
N THR A 398 -21.59 -18.20 -36.63
CA THR A 398 -20.89 -17.43 -35.59
C THR A 398 -19.58 -18.06 -35.15
N LEU A 399 -19.51 -19.39 -35.04
CA LEU A 399 -18.29 -20.14 -34.68
C LEU A 399 -17.34 -20.33 -35.86
N GLN A 400 -17.86 -20.46 -37.09
CA GLN A 400 -17.04 -20.43 -38.31
C GLN A 400 -16.25 -19.12 -38.43
N ARG A 401 -16.85 -17.98 -38.06
CA ARG A 401 -16.16 -16.68 -38.05
C ARG A 401 -15.05 -16.61 -36.99
N CYS A 402 -15.23 -17.19 -35.80
CA CYS A 402 -14.16 -17.30 -34.80
C CYS A 402 -13.00 -18.20 -35.24
N ALA A 403 -13.29 -19.34 -35.88
CA ALA A 403 -12.25 -20.25 -36.37
C ALA A 403 -11.47 -19.67 -37.57
N ILE A 404 -12.13 -18.90 -38.45
CA ILE A 404 -11.48 -18.20 -39.57
C ILE A 404 -10.66 -17.01 -39.07
N SER A 405 -11.11 -16.31 -38.03
CA SER A 405 -10.34 -15.26 -37.35
C SER A 405 -9.03 -15.81 -36.75
N GLN A 406 -9.06 -17.00 -36.15
CA GLN A 406 -7.84 -17.66 -35.64
C GLN A 406 -6.84 -18.08 -36.74
N ARG A 407 -7.30 -18.35 -37.97
CA ARG A 407 -6.40 -18.66 -39.11
C ARG A 407 -5.66 -17.45 -39.67
N ARG A 408 -6.10 -16.22 -39.37
CA ARG A 408 -5.42 -14.98 -39.78
C ARG A 408 -4.32 -14.53 -38.81
N PHE A 409 -4.05 -15.30 -37.75
CA PHE A 409 -2.88 -15.08 -36.91
C PHE A 409 -1.62 -15.54 -37.67
N ASN A 410 -1.00 -14.61 -38.39
CA ASN A 410 0.37 -14.78 -38.82
C ASN A 410 1.25 -14.77 -37.57
N VAL A 411 1.74 -15.96 -37.19
CA VAL A 411 2.87 -16.09 -36.27
C VAL A 411 4.08 -15.49 -36.97
N VAL A 412 4.39 -14.23 -36.67
CA VAL A 412 5.68 -13.65 -37.03
C VAL A 412 6.73 -14.33 -36.16
N ARG A 413 7.38 -15.35 -36.70
CA ARG A 413 8.58 -15.93 -36.10
C ARG A 413 9.70 -14.90 -36.23
N SER A 414 10.17 -14.36 -35.12
CA SER A 414 11.42 -13.59 -35.06
C SER A 414 12.58 -14.48 -35.55
N PRO A 415 13.39 -14.04 -36.53
CA PRO A 415 14.59 -14.73 -36.94
C PRO A 415 15.78 -14.17 -36.15
N PHE A 416 15.92 -14.56 -34.88
CA PHE A 416 17.20 -14.41 -34.19
C PHE A 416 17.68 -15.79 -33.72
N ARG A 417 18.36 -16.46 -34.65
CA ARG A 417 19.25 -17.59 -34.39
C ARG A 417 20.57 -17.33 -35.10
N SER A 418 21.58 -16.93 -34.34
CA SER A 418 23.00 -17.33 -34.39
C SER A 418 23.74 -16.32 -33.48
N GLU A 419 24.66 -16.68 -32.61
CA GLU A 419 25.65 -17.75 -32.73
C GLU A 419 26.20 -18.08 -31.34
N ARG A 420 26.49 -19.37 -31.14
CA ARG A 420 27.30 -19.84 -30.01
C ARG A 420 28.77 -19.49 -30.31
N THR A 421 29.46 -18.94 -29.33
CA THR A 421 30.91 -19.14 -29.20
C THR A 421 31.24 -19.39 -27.73
N LEU A 422 31.49 -20.66 -27.43
CA LEU A 422 32.30 -21.11 -26.29
C LEU A 422 33.77 -20.74 -26.54
N VAL A 423 34.59 -20.80 -25.47
CA VAL A 423 36.08 -20.86 -25.37
C VAL A 423 36.54 -19.77 -24.38
N TYR A 424 37.18 -20.01 -23.23
CA TYR A 424 37.70 -21.18 -22.50
C TYR A 424 37.24 -21.15 -21.04
#